data_AF-A0A533SJM9-F1
#
_entry.id   AF-A0A533SJM9-F1
#
_cell.length_a   1.000
_cell.length_b   1.000
_cell.length_c   1.000
_cell.angle_alpha   90.00
_cell.angle_beta   90.00
_cell.angle_gamma   90.00
#
_symmetry.space_group_name_H-M   'P 1'
#
loop_
_entity.id
_entity.type
_entity.pdbx_description
1 polymer ?
#
loop_
_entity_poly.entity_id
_entity_poly.type
_entity_poly.pdbx_seq_one_letter_code
_entity_poly.pdbx_strand_id
1 'polypeptide(L)'
;MLSELKEKLPPKPSVYLKKLMSLGLTEHMANQMLRSQTLQVFEDAVKSGVEPLFAASCLLNTLPMLRREGANVDSIEDSVLIRGLSMMTEKRVPKDLLSQFIRRLAEGGDVDSSLASIYAGSVGEEEIRSVIREIVNQRIDFVRKKGKESVKPLMGIAMEKLRGKAPGSKINEILEEEVSKVA
;
A
#
# COMPACT_ATOMS: atom_id res chain seq x y z
N MET A 1 40.87 -25.67 0.53
CA MET A 1 40.82 -24.61 1.56
C MET A 1 40.66 -23.19 1.01
N LEU A 2 41.35 -22.73 -0.05
CA LEU A 2 41.03 -21.42 -0.68
C LEU A 2 39.81 -21.42 -1.61
N SER A 3 39.43 -22.60 -2.13
CA SER A 3 38.29 -22.78 -3.03
C SER A 3 36.93 -22.71 -2.33
N GLU A 4 36.85 -23.17 -1.07
CA GLU A 4 35.62 -23.24 -0.26
C GLU A 4 35.20 -21.89 0.33
N LEU A 5 36.14 -20.94 0.45
CA LEU A 5 35.88 -19.58 0.94
C LEU A 5 35.32 -18.65 -0.14
N LYS A 6 35.57 -18.94 -1.43
CA LYS A 6 34.97 -18.18 -2.55
C LYS A 6 33.48 -18.45 -2.72
N GLU A 7 32.98 -19.60 -2.29
CA GLU A 7 31.56 -19.97 -2.39
C GLU A 7 30.68 -19.30 -1.31
N LYS A 8 31.28 -18.82 -0.21
CA LYS A 8 30.54 -18.14 0.88
C LYS A 8 30.59 -16.62 0.81
N LEU A 9 31.27 -16.04 -0.18
CA LEU A 9 31.30 -14.59 -0.37
C LEU A 9 29.97 -14.11 -0.95
N PRO A 10 29.35 -13.05 -0.40
CA PRO A 10 28.18 -12.45 -1.02
C PRO A 10 28.48 -12.09 -2.48
N PRO A 11 27.53 -12.26 -3.39
CA PRO A 11 27.70 -11.87 -4.78
C PRO A 11 28.11 -10.40 -4.86
N LYS A 12 28.96 -10.06 -5.85
CA LYS A 12 29.36 -8.66 -6.09
C LYS A 12 28.09 -7.79 -6.21
N PRO A 13 28.10 -6.55 -5.67
CA PRO A 13 26.93 -5.66 -5.71
C PRO A 13 26.28 -5.53 -7.09
N SER A 14 27.09 -5.50 -8.15
CA SER A 14 26.62 -5.42 -9.55
C SER A 14 25.86 -6.68 -10.03
N VAL A 15 26.26 -7.87 -9.58
CA VAL A 15 25.57 -9.14 -9.90
C VAL A 15 24.24 -9.20 -9.15
N TYR A 16 24.25 -8.77 -7.89
CA TYR A 16 23.05 -8.78 -7.06
C TYR A 16 22.02 -7.74 -7.51
N LEU A 17 22.47 -6.57 -7.97
CA LEU A 17 21.60 -5.58 -8.58
C LEU A 17 20.86 -6.15 -9.79
N LYS A 18 21.57 -6.87 -10.67
CA LYS A 18 20.95 -7.57 -11.82
C LYS A 18 19.94 -8.63 -11.37
N LYS A 19 20.22 -9.37 -10.29
CA LYS A 19 19.26 -10.32 -9.68
C LYS A 19 17.98 -9.59 -9.26
N LEU A 20 18.09 -8.50 -8.53
CA LEU A 20 16.92 -7.71 -8.09
C LEU A 20 16.13 -7.15 -9.27
N MET A 21 16.80 -6.65 -10.31
CA MET A 21 16.13 -6.19 -11.52
C MET A 21 15.43 -7.32 -12.29
N SER A 22 16.01 -8.52 -12.31
CA SER A 22 15.38 -9.69 -12.94
C SER A 22 14.09 -10.13 -12.25
N LEU A 23 13.88 -9.74 -10.99
CA LEU A 23 12.62 -9.92 -10.26
C LEU A 23 11.55 -8.88 -10.63
N GLY A 24 11.84 -7.95 -11.55
CA GLY A 24 10.92 -6.91 -12.01
C GLY A 24 11.10 -5.55 -11.34
N LEU A 25 12.09 -5.37 -10.46
CA LEU A 25 12.38 -4.06 -9.87
C LEU A 25 13.04 -3.13 -10.90
N THR A 26 12.69 -1.85 -10.87
CA THR A 26 13.43 -0.82 -11.62
C THR A 26 14.86 -0.72 -11.09
N GLU A 27 15.79 -0.23 -11.91
CA GLU A 27 17.18 -0.02 -11.47
C GLU A 27 17.25 0.87 -10.22
N HIS A 28 16.40 1.90 -10.13
CA HIS A 28 16.31 2.76 -8.96
C HIS A 28 15.88 1.99 -7.71
N MET A 29 14.76 1.26 -7.78
CA MET A 29 14.25 0.47 -6.65
C MET A 29 15.22 -0.66 -6.25
N ALA A 30 15.85 -1.32 -7.23
CA ALA A 30 16.84 -2.35 -6.98
C ALA A 30 18.06 -1.80 -6.25
N ASN A 31 18.55 -0.62 -6.63
CA ASN A 31 19.65 0.06 -5.93
C ASN A 31 19.27 0.48 -4.50
N GLN A 32 18.05 1.00 -4.31
CA GLN A 32 17.54 1.32 -2.97
C GLN A 32 17.43 0.07 -2.10
N MET A 33 16.85 -1.01 -2.64
CA MET A 33 16.67 -2.26 -1.91
C MET A 33 18.01 -2.90 -1.54
N LEU A 34 18.99 -2.91 -2.46
CA LEU A 34 20.35 -3.42 -2.22
C LEU A 34 21.03 -2.73 -1.02
N ARG A 35 20.71 -1.46 -0.77
CA ARG A 35 21.27 -0.66 0.35
C ARG A 35 20.35 -0.62 1.57
N SER A 36 19.18 -1.24 1.50
CA SER A 36 18.18 -1.21 2.56
C SER A 36 18.54 -2.17 3.69
N GLN A 37 18.25 -1.76 4.93
CA GLN A 37 18.32 -2.66 6.08
C GLN A 37 17.25 -3.76 6.01
N THR A 38 16.19 -3.55 5.23
CA THR A 38 15.09 -4.51 5.03
C THR A 38 15.35 -5.49 3.87
N LEU A 39 16.57 -5.57 3.34
CA LEU A 39 16.86 -6.44 2.19
C LEU A 39 16.55 -7.92 2.49
N GLN A 40 16.86 -8.39 3.69
CA GLN A 40 16.56 -9.76 4.10
C GLN A 40 15.05 -10.01 4.15
N VAL A 41 14.29 -9.07 4.73
CA VAL A 41 12.82 -9.10 4.80
C VAL A 41 12.21 -9.15 3.39
N PHE A 42 12.76 -8.38 2.45
CA PHE A 42 12.35 -8.42 1.06
C PHE A 42 12.56 -9.81 0.44
N GLU A 43 13.75 -10.40 0.60
CA GLU A 43 14.03 -11.72 0.05
C GLU A 43 13.11 -12.80 0.63
N ASP A 44 12.86 -12.74 1.94
CA ASP A 44 12.01 -13.73 2.62
C ASP A 44 10.53 -13.55 2.29
N ALA A 45 10.07 -12.31 2.06
CA ALA A 45 8.74 -12.05 1.50
C ALA A 45 8.58 -12.65 0.10
N VAL A 46 9.55 -12.44 -0.80
CA VAL A 46 9.51 -12.99 -2.17
C VAL A 46 9.52 -14.53 -2.14
N LYS A 47 10.35 -15.14 -1.29
CA LYS A 47 10.34 -16.60 -1.08
C LYS A 47 8.98 -17.10 -0.58
N SER A 48 8.27 -16.30 0.20
CA SER A 48 6.94 -16.58 0.73
C SER A 48 5.80 -16.30 -0.27
N GLY A 49 6.12 -16.09 -1.56
CA GLY A 49 5.15 -15.91 -2.63
C GLY A 49 4.65 -14.47 -2.84
N VAL A 50 5.21 -13.49 -2.13
CA VAL A 50 4.86 -12.08 -2.33
C VAL A 50 5.44 -11.55 -3.65
N GLU A 51 4.64 -10.82 -4.41
CA GLU A 51 5.10 -10.17 -5.65
C GLU A 51 6.28 -9.21 -5.33
N PRO A 52 7.43 -9.32 -6.02
CA PRO A 52 8.63 -8.52 -5.70
C PRO A 52 8.40 -7.00 -5.73
N LEU A 53 7.66 -6.49 -6.72
CA LEU A 53 7.35 -5.05 -6.79
C LEU A 53 6.47 -4.60 -5.62
N PHE A 54 5.53 -5.44 -5.19
CA PHE A 54 4.67 -5.14 -4.05
C PHE A 54 5.47 -5.14 -2.73
N ALA A 55 6.30 -6.16 -2.50
CA ALA A 55 7.17 -6.22 -1.33
C ALA A 55 8.13 -5.02 -1.27
N ALA A 56 8.80 -4.70 -2.38
CA ALA A 56 9.71 -3.57 -2.45
C ALA A 56 9.00 -2.23 -2.22
N SER A 57 7.80 -2.04 -2.78
CA SER A 57 7.01 -0.82 -2.55
C SER A 57 6.54 -0.69 -1.10
N CYS A 58 6.14 -1.80 -0.45
CA CYS A 58 5.80 -1.80 0.97
C CYS A 58 6.99 -1.32 1.82
N LEU A 59 8.15 -1.96 1.64
CA LEU A 59 9.34 -1.73 2.46
C LEU A 59 10.00 -0.36 2.21
N LEU A 60 10.12 0.07 0.95
CA LEU A 60 10.84 1.30 0.60
C LEU A 60 9.96 2.56 0.65
N ASN A 61 8.65 2.41 0.45
CA ASN A 61 7.74 3.57 0.35
C ASN A 61 6.72 3.59 1.49
N THR A 62 5.96 2.51 1.68
CA THR A 62 4.81 2.49 2.59
C THR A 62 5.24 2.57 4.06
N LEU A 63 6.18 1.72 4.51
CA LEU A 63 6.65 1.77 5.89
C LEU A 63 7.30 3.13 6.24
N PRO A 64 8.21 3.70 5.42
CA PRO A 64 8.77 5.03 5.71
C PRO A 64 7.72 6.15 5.70
N MET A 65 6.71 6.07 4.83
CA MET A 65 5.59 7.01 4.82
C MET A 65 4.79 6.95 6.12
N LEU A 66 4.34 5.75 6.52
CA LEU A 66 3.53 5.55 7.73
C LEU A 66 4.27 5.96 9.00
N ARG A 67 5.58 5.70 9.05
CA ARG A 67 6.46 6.17 10.13
C ARG A 67 6.45 7.69 10.24
N ARG A 68 6.57 8.43 9.13
CA ARG A 68 6.49 9.90 9.11
C ARG A 68 5.11 10.40 9.53
N GLU A 69 4.06 9.62 9.26
CA GLU A 69 2.69 9.87 9.68
C GLU A 69 2.41 9.44 11.14
N GLY A 70 3.44 9.04 11.90
CA GLY A 70 3.36 8.74 13.33
C GLY A 70 2.98 7.30 13.69
N ALA A 71 2.84 6.39 12.72
CA ALA A 71 2.59 4.98 13.01
C ALA A 71 3.85 4.27 13.51
N ASN A 72 3.71 3.45 14.55
CA ASN A 72 4.80 2.66 15.15
C ASN A 72 5.12 1.40 14.32
N VAL A 73 5.53 1.58 13.06
CA VAL A 73 5.79 0.43 12.16
C VAL A 73 6.97 -0.44 12.59
N ASP A 74 7.86 0.06 13.46
CA ASP A 74 9.00 -0.72 14.00
C ASP A 74 8.57 -1.77 15.03
N SER A 75 7.38 -1.66 15.61
CA SER A 75 6.88 -2.69 16.53
C SER A 75 6.35 -3.92 15.81
N ILE A 76 6.25 -3.89 14.48
CA ILE A 76 5.79 -5.02 13.67
C ILE A 76 6.99 -5.94 13.46
N GLU A 77 6.90 -7.18 13.95
CA GLU A 77 7.92 -8.19 13.67
C GLU A 77 7.98 -8.51 12.17
N ASP A 78 9.20 -8.69 11.64
CA ASP A 78 9.41 -9.01 10.22
C ASP A 78 8.63 -10.26 9.78
N SER A 79 8.52 -11.26 10.65
CA SER A 79 7.76 -12.50 10.44
C SER A 79 6.26 -12.22 10.23
N VAL A 80 5.68 -11.34 11.05
CA VAL A 80 4.29 -10.90 11.00
C VAL A 80 4.04 -10.09 9.73
N LEU A 81 4.96 -9.18 9.39
CA LEU A 81 4.90 -8.39 8.17
C LEU A 81 4.92 -9.29 6.92
N ILE A 82 5.87 -10.22 6.84
CA ILE A 82 6.00 -11.17 5.72
C ILE A 82 4.73 -12.01 5.58
N ARG A 83 4.23 -12.59 6.68
CA ARG A 83 2.98 -13.36 6.69
C ARG A 83 1.81 -12.52 6.20
N GLY A 84 1.70 -11.28 6.67
CA GLY A 84 0.65 -10.34 6.26
C GLY A 84 0.68 -10.04 4.76
N LEU A 85 1.84 -9.71 4.21
CA LEU A 85 2.00 -9.43 2.77
C LEU A 85 1.70 -10.66 1.90
N SER A 86 2.08 -11.85 2.37
CA SER A 86 1.78 -13.12 1.71
C SER A 86 0.26 -13.36 1.66
N MET A 87 -0.42 -13.23 2.80
CA MET A 87 -1.88 -13.37 2.87
C MET A 87 -2.63 -12.31 2.04
N MET A 88 -2.15 -11.06 1.99
CA MET A 88 -2.72 -10.04 1.11
C MET A 88 -2.60 -10.45 -0.37
N THR A 89 -1.47 -11.05 -0.75
CA THR A 89 -1.22 -11.53 -2.11
C THR A 89 -2.16 -12.70 -2.45
N GLU A 90 -2.26 -13.69 -1.56
CA GLU A 90 -3.13 -14.86 -1.73
C GLU A 90 -4.62 -14.49 -1.84
N LYS A 91 -5.08 -13.63 -0.93
CA LYS A 91 -6.48 -13.16 -0.89
C LYS A 91 -6.77 -12.05 -1.90
N ARG A 92 -5.79 -11.66 -2.72
CA ARG A 92 -5.87 -10.58 -3.71
C ARG A 92 -6.44 -9.28 -3.12
N VAL A 93 -5.98 -8.94 -1.92
CA VAL A 93 -6.37 -7.70 -1.25
C VAL A 93 -5.92 -6.52 -2.11
N PRO A 94 -6.80 -5.54 -2.39
CA PRO A 94 -6.42 -4.31 -3.08
C PRO A 94 -5.21 -3.63 -2.44
N LYS A 95 -4.21 -3.26 -3.26
CA LYS A 95 -2.92 -2.71 -2.80
C LYS A 95 -3.06 -1.37 -2.05
N ASP A 96 -4.16 -0.64 -2.27
CA ASP A 96 -4.51 0.61 -1.59
C ASP A 96 -4.90 0.41 -0.11
N LEU A 97 -5.31 -0.81 0.27
CA LEU A 97 -5.60 -1.16 1.66
C LEU A 97 -4.35 -1.55 2.46
N LEU A 98 -3.18 -1.64 1.81
CA LEU A 98 -1.91 -1.95 2.48
C LEU A 98 -1.62 -0.97 3.62
N SER A 99 -1.82 0.33 3.40
CA SER A 99 -1.52 1.33 4.44
C SER A 99 -2.41 1.15 5.67
N GLN A 100 -3.68 0.79 5.47
CA GLN A 100 -4.61 0.49 6.56
C GLN A 100 -4.18 -0.78 7.30
N PHE A 101 -3.84 -1.83 6.56
CA PHE A 101 -3.35 -3.09 7.12
C PHE A 101 -2.14 -2.91 8.03
N ILE A 102 -1.13 -2.22 7.53
CA ILE A 102 0.10 -1.99 8.30
C ILE A 102 -0.18 -1.15 9.55
N ARG A 103 -1.07 -0.16 9.47
CA ARG A 103 -1.48 0.62 10.66
C ARG A 103 -2.10 -0.25 11.73
N ARG A 104 -2.96 -1.20 11.36
CA ARG A 104 -3.57 -2.15 12.32
C ARG A 104 -2.54 -3.07 12.96
N LEU A 105 -1.57 -3.56 12.19
CA LEU A 105 -0.45 -4.32 12.74
C LEU A 105 0.38 -3.46 13.72
N ALA A 106 0.65 -2.20 13.37
CA ALA A 106 1.38 -1.26 14.24
C ALA A 106 0.62 -0.91 15.53
N GLU A 107 -0.70 -1.05 15.54
CA GLU A 107 -1.58 -0.90 16.72
C GLU A 107 -1.62 -2.18 17.59
N GLY A 108 -0.89 -3.24 17.21
CA GLY A 108 -0.84 -4.51 17.94
C GLY A 108 -1.86 -5.55 17.47
N GLY A 109 -2.55 -5.30 16.35
CA GLY A 109 -3.42 -6.30 15.73
C GLY A 109 -2.62 -7.47 15.15
N ASP A 110 -3.20 -8.67 15.15
CA ASP A 110 -2.62 -9.81 14.44
C ASP A 110 -2.98 -9.77 12.95
N VAL A 111 -2.36 -10.64 12.14
CA VAL A 111 -2.55 -10.67 10.69
C VAL A 111 -4.01 -10.96 10.31
N ASP A 112 -4.62 -11.95 10.96
CA ASP A 112 -5.96 -12.41 10.62
C ASP A 112 -7.01 -11.37 11.01
N SER A 113 -6.91 -10.82 12.21
CA SER A 113 -7.79 -9.75 12.69
C SER A 113 -7.65 -8.48 11.87
N SER A 114 -6.42 -8.11 11.51
CA SER A 114 -6.15 -6.91 10.72
C SER A 114 -6.73 -7.04 9.31
N LEU A 115 -6.55 -8.20 8.65
CA LEU A 115 -7.17 -8.47 7.35
C LEU A 115 -8.69 -8.46 7.45
N ALA A 116 -9.26 -9.16 8.43
CA ALA A 116 -10.71 -9.18 8.64
C ALA A 116 -11.27 -7.76 8.86
N SER A 117 -10.55 -6.93 9.63
CA SER A 117 -10.94 -5.54 9.90
C SER A 117 -10.88 -4.64 8.67
N ILE A 118 -10.07 -4.95 7.66
CA ILE A 118 -10.05 -4.20 6.39
C ILE A 118 -11.26 -4.56 5.56
N TYR A 119 -11.62 -5.85 5.52
CA TYR A 119 -12.83 -6.30 4.84
C TYR A 119 -14.10 -5.82 5.55
N ALA A 120 -14.09 -5.75 6.88
CA ALA A 120 -15.20 -5.26 7.70
C ALA A 120 -15.21 -3.73 7.87
N GLY A 121 -14.07 -3.09 7.65
CA GLY A 121 -13.75 -1.70 7.98
C GLY A 121 -13.22 -0.92 6.79
N SER A 122 -13.80 -1.13 5.61
CA SER A 122 -14.21 0.05 4.84
C SER A 122 -14.93 0.95 5.84
N VAL A 123 -14.45 2.18 6.03
CA VAL A 123 -15.23 3.24 6.67
C VAL A 123 -16.69 3.01 6.28
N GLY A 124 -17.60 2.89 7.27
CA GLY A 124 -18.99 2.52 6.97
C GLY A 124 -19.47 3.41 5.83
N GLU A 125 -20.15 2.84 4.83
CA GLU A 125 -20.40 3.54 3.57
C GLU A 125 -20.90 4.98 3.78
N GLU A 126 -21.67 5.21 4.85
CA GLU A 126 -22.14 6.53 5.26
C GLU A 126 -21.05 7.52 5.66
N GLU A 127 -19.98 7.11 6.33
CA GLU A 127 -18.87 8.01 6.67
C GLU A 127 -18.02 8.34 5.42
N ILE A 128 -17.84 7.40 4.48
CA ILE A 128 -17.25 7.70 3.15
C ILE A 128 -18.14 8.71 2.42
N ARG A 129 -19.45 8.43 2.39
CA ARG A 129 -20.46 9.26 1.73
C ARG A 129 -20.54 10.64 2.36
N SER A 130 -20.39 10.77 3.68
CA SER A 130 -20.34 12.04 4.39
C SER A 130 -19.17 12.91 3.93
N VAL A 131 -17.96 12.34 3.87
CA VAL A 131 -16.78 13.07 3.37
C VAL A 131 -16.95 13.48 1.91
N ILE A 132 -17.51 12.60 1.07
CA ILE A 132 -17.78 12.90 -0.34
C ILE A 132 -18.82 14.00 -0.50
N ARG A 133 -19.92 13.97 0.28
CA ARG A 133 -20.92 15.04 0.30
C ARG A 133 -20.30 16.37 0.68
N GLU A 134 -19.41 16.40 1.66
CA GLU A 134 -18.69 17.62 2.04
C GLU A 134 -17.87 18.17 0.86
N ILE A 135 -17.14 17.31 0.14
CA ILE A 135 -16.35 17.70 -1.05
C ILE A 135 -17.25 18.24 -2.16
N VAL A 136 -18.36 17.57 -2.45
CA VAL A 136 -19.33 17.98 -3.49
C VAL A 136 -19.96 19.32 -3.11
N ASN A 137 -20.40 19.48 -1.86
CA ASN A 137 -21.02 20.71 -1.36
C ASN A 137 -20.05 21.91 -1.36
N GLN A 138 -18.79 21.71 -1.00
CA GLN A 138 -17.76 22.76 -1.07
C GLN A 138 -17.50 23.24 -2.51
N ARG A 139 -17.88 22.46 -3.52
CA ARG A 139 -17.65 22.75 -4.94
C ARG A 139 -18.93 22.67 -5.77
N ILE A 140 -20.07 23.00 -5.16
CA ILE A 140 -21.39 22.75 -5.74
C ILE A 140 -21.59 23.44 -7.10
N ASP A 141 -21.10 24.68 -7.25
CA ASP A 141 -21.21 25.45 -8.49
C ASP A 141 -20.36 24.83 -9.61
N PHE A 142 -19.19 24.30 -9.25
CA PHE A 142 -18.34 23.56 -10.18
C PHE A 142 -19.02 22.26 -10.65
N VAL A 143 -19.63 21.52 -9.72
CA VAL A 143 -20.36 20.29 -10.01
C VAL A 143 -21.54 20.56 -10.93
N ARG A 144 -22.38 21.57 -10.63
CA ARG A 144 -23.51 21.95 -11.49
C ARG A 144 -23.08 22.37 -12.89
N LYS A 145 -21.95 23.07 -13.00
CA LYS A 145 -21.44 23.53 -14.31
C LYS A 145 -20.85 22.38 -15.14
N LYS A 146 -20.22 21.39 -14.51
CA LYS A 146 -19.47 20.31 -15.18
C LYS A 146 -20.19 18.97 -15.21
N GLY A 147 -21.24 18.79 -14.43
CA GLY A 147 -21.96 17.53 -14.26
C GLY A 147 -21.00 16.37 -13.98
N LYS A 148 -21.17 15.27 -14.73
CA LYS A 148 -20.32 14.07 -14.61
C LYS A 148 -18.83 14.33 -14.87
N GLU A 149 -18.45 15.35 -15.64
CA GLU A 149 -17.04 15.67 -15.87
C GLU A 149 -16.33 16.16 -14.60
N SER A 150 -17.08 16.57 -13.56
CA SER A 150 -16.51 16.99 -12.28
C SER A 150 -15.92 15.84 -11.46
N VAL A 151 -16.31 14.59 -11.73
CA VAL A 151 -15.86 13.40 -10.97
C VAL A 151 -14.34 13.27 -11.00
N LYS A 152 -13.70 13.35 -12.18
CA LYS A 152 -12.24 13.21 -12.30
C LYS A 152 -11.47 14.26 -11.47
N PRO A 153 -11.77 15.57 -11.56
CA PRO A 153 -11.15 16.58 -10.71
C PRO A 153 -11.42 16.40 -9.20
N LEU A 154 -12.62 15.97 -8.82
CA LEU A 154 -12.98 15.76 -7.42
C LEU A 154 -12.36 14.48 -6.84
N MET A 155 -12.09 13.48 -7.68
CA MET A 155 -11.49 12.22 -7.30
C MET A 155 -10.13 12.42 -6.63
N GLY A 156 -9.29 13.32 -7.13
CA GLY A 156 -8.00 13.62 -6.50
C GLY A 156 -8.13 14.09 -5.05
N ILE A 157 -9.14 14.92 -4.76
CA ILE A 157 -9.43 15.44 -3.43
C ILE A 157 -10.02 14.36 -2.53
N ALA A 158 -10.94 13.56 -3.08
CA ALA A 158 -11.54 12.43 -2.36
C ALA A 158 -10.47 11.39 -1.98
N MET A 159 -9.58 11.04 -2.92
CA MET A 159 -8.43 10.15 -2.69
C MET A 159 -7.46 10.70 -1.66
N GLU A 160 -7.30 12.02 -1.54
CA GLU A 160 -6.47 12.64 -0.52
C GLU A 160 -7.13 12.50 0.87
N LYS A 161 -8.41 12.87 1.01
CA LYS A 161 -9.13 12.82 2.29
C LYS A 161 -9.43 11.40 2.79
N LEU A 162 -9.63 10.45 1.87
CA LEU A 162 -10.03 9.07 2.15
C LEU A 162 -8.91 8.07 1.89
N ARG A 163 -7.66 8.53 1.76
CA ARG A 163 -6.50 7.68 1.54
C ARG A 163 -6.40 6.60 2.62
N GLY A 164 -6.36 5.34 2.20
CA GLY A 164 -6.23 4.19 3.11
C GLY A 164 -7.45 3.98 4.02
N LYS A 165 -8.55 4.70 3.82
CA LYS A 165 -9.82 4.52 4.54
C LYS A 165 -10.82 3.66 3.79
N ALA A 166 -10.77 3.70 2.46
CA ALA A 166 -11.63 2.92 1.58
C ALA A 166 -10.93 2.64 0.24
N PRO A 167 -11.36 1.60 -0.50
CA PRO A 167 -10.84 1.31 -1.82
C PRO A 167 -11.12 2.45 -2.79
N GLY A 168 -10.18 2.73 -3.68
CA GLY A 168 -10.34 3.76 -4.72
C GLY A 168 -11.60 3.55 -5.56
N SER A 169 -11.93 2.30 -5.88
CA SER A 169 -13.14 1.93 -6.61
C SER A 169 -14.42 2.33 -5.88
N LYS A 170 -14.51 2.08 -4.57
CA LYS A 170 -15.70 2.40 -3.76
C LYS A 170 -15.87 3.92 -3.59
N ILE A 171 -14.77 4.65 -3.46
CA ILE A 171 -14.80 6.11 -3.39
C ILE A 171 -15.29 6.69 -4.73
N ASN A 172 -14.83 6.15 -5.86
CA ASN A 172 -15.31 6.57 -7.18
C ASN A 172 -16.81 6.31 -7.35
N GLU A 173 -17.28 5.11 -6.99
CA GLU A 173 -18.70 4.73 -7.02
C GLU A 173 -19.58 5.73 -6.25
N ILE A 174 -19.23 6.01 -4.99
CA ILE A 174 -20.02 6.92 -4.15
C ILE A 174 -19.91 8.38 -4.68
N LEU A 175 -18.75 8.79 -5.18
CA LEU A 175 -18.57 10.13 -5.75
C LEU A 175 -19.42 10.35 -7.00
N GLU A 176 -19.50 9.37 -7.90
CA GLU A 176 -20.38 9.40 -9.07
C GLU A 176 -21.86 9.52 -8.68
N GLU A 177 -22.28 8.77 -7.66
CA GLU A 177 -23.64 8.85 -7.12
C GLU A 177 -23.96 10.23 -6.55
N GLU A 178 -23.10 10.79 -5.69
CA GLU A 178 -23.34 12.09 -5.05
C GLU A 178 -23.27 13.24 -6.07
N VAL A 179 -22.36 13.18 -7.06
CA VAL A 179 -22.34 14.15 -8.17
C VAL A 179 -23.63 14.09 -8.98
N SER A 180 -24.13 12.88 -9.29
CA SER A 180 -25.37 12.72 -10.08
C SER A 180 -26.63 13.22 -9.36
N LYS A 181 -26.60 13.36 -8.04
CA LYS A 181 -27.72 13.93 -7.26
C LYS A 181 -27.79 15.46 -7.34
N VAL A 182 -26.70 16.12 -7.74
CA VAL A 182 -26.61 17.59 -7.75
C VAL A 182 -26.34 18.19 -9.14
N ALA A 183 -25.73 17.42 -10.04
CA ALA A 183 -25.54 17.74 -11.45
C ALA A 183 -26.88 17.89 -12.18
#